data_AF-G9K9F3-F1
#
_entry.id   AF-G9K9F3-F1
#
_cell.length_a   1.000
_cell.length_b   1.000
_cell.length_c   1.000
_cell.angle_alpha   90.00
_cell.angle_beta   90.00
_cell.angle_gamma   90.00
#
_symmetry.space_group_name_H-M   'P 1'
#
loop_
_entity.id
_entity.type
_entity.pdbx_description
1 polymer ?
#
loop_
_entity_poly.entity_id
_entity_poly.type
_entity_poly.pdbx_seq_one_letter_code
_entity_poly.pdbx_strand_id
1 'polypeptide(L)'
;LPPLDKTKFLVPQELTMTQFLSVVRSRLVLGATEAFYLLVNNKSLVSMSVTMAEVYRDFKDKDGFVYVTYASQEVFGCSGSGRTLPSSPGHVGKQSLNPWRDGAPPVCVSGHPG
;
A
#
# COMPACT_ATOMS: atom_id res chain seq x y z
N LEU A 1 -1.65 -5.49 14.11
CA LEU A 1 -0.34 -5.10 13.53
C LEU A 1 0.01 -3.69 13.99
N PRO A 2 1.27 -3.39 14.35
CA PRO A 2 1.67 -2.05 14.75
C PRO A 2 1.47 -1.04 13.60
N PRO A 3 1.22 0.25 13.92
CA PRO A 3 1.17 1.30 12.92
C PRO A 3 2.57 1.56 12.35
N LEU A 4 2.66 1.83 11.04
CA LEU A 4 3.89 2.31 10.41
C LEU A 4 4.12 3.79 10.76
N ASP A 5 5.33 4.13 11.24
CA ASP A 5 5.75 5.51 11.46
C ASP A 5 5.74 6.37 10.17
N LYS A 6 5.98 5.73 9.03
CA LYS A 6 5.93 6.36 7.71
C LYS A 6 4.97 5.62 6.82
N THR A 7 3.99 6.34 6.29
CA THR A 7 2.96 5.81 5.41
C THR A 7 3.17 6.20 3.95
N LYS A 8 4.15 7.04 3.62
CA LYS A 8 4.48 7.42 2.24
C LYS A 8 5.88 6.97 1.88
N PHE A 9 6.00 6.21 0.81
CA PHE A 9 7.23 5.60 0.33
C PHE A 9 7.49 5.97 -1.12
N LEU A 10 8.76 6.23 -1.42
CA LEU A 10 9.26 6.22 -2.78
C LEU A 10 9.83 4.84 -3.05
N VAL A 11 9.17 4.10 -3.94
CA VAL A 11 9.55 2.73 -4.23
C VAL A 11 10.23 2.69 -5.59
N PRO A 12 11.41 2.06 -5.73
CA PRO A 12 12.01 1.85 -7.05
C PRO A 12 11.07 1.04 -7.95
N GLN A 13 10.94 1.47 -9.20
CA GLN A 13 10.03 0.86 -10.17
C GLN A 13 10.37 -0.61 -10.50
N GLU A 14 11.64 -0.99 -10.36
CA GLU A 14 12.17 -2.33 -10.61
C GLU A 14 11.88 -3.32 -9.48
N LEU A 15 11.48 -2.82 -8.29
CA LEU A 15 11.13 -3.72 -7.20
C LEU A 15 9.85 -4.48 -7.53
N THR A 16 9.84 -5.75 -7.18
CA THR A 16 8.64 -6.59 -7.24
C THR A 16 7.79 -6.42 -5.99
N MET A 17 6.50 -6.77 -6.08
CA MET A 17 5.60 -6.79 -4.92
C MET A 17 6.15 -7.66 -3.78
N THR A 18 6.79 -8.79 -4.10
CA THR A 18 7.46 -9.66 -3.11
C THR A 18 8.56 -8.93 -2.35
N GLN A 19 9.40 -8.17 -3.06
CA GLN A 19 10.47 -7.39 -2.44
C GLN A 19 9.89 -6.25 -1.60
N PHE A 20 8.87 -5.56 -2.11
CA PHE A 20 8.19 -4.51 -1.35
C PHE A 20 7.56 -5.04 -0.05
N LEU A 21 6.96 -6.23 -0.08
CA LEU A 21 6.42 -6.91 1.10
C LEU A 21 7.51 -7.17 2.15
N SER A 22 8.70 -7.62 1.73
CA SER A 22 9.84 -7.80 2.63
C SER A 22 10.32 -6.48 3.26
N VAL A 23 10.28 -5.39 2.50
CA VAL A 23 10.61 -4.05 3.02
C VAL A 23 9.59 -3.61 4.07
N VAL A 24 8.29 -3.72 3.78
CA VAL A 24 7.22 -3.37 4.72
C VAL A 24 7.30 -4.22 5.98
N ARG A 25 7.58 -5.52 5.85
CA ARG A 25 7.79 -6.45 6.98
C ARG A 25 8.90 -5.97 7.92
N SER A 26 10.03 -5.55 7.33
CA SER A 26 11.18 -5.05 8.07
C SER A 26 10.88 -3.73 8.78
N ARG A 27 9.99 -2.91 8.22
CA ARG A 27 9.57 -1.62 8.81
C ARG A 27 8.53 -1.76 9.91
N LEU A 28 7.61 -2.72 9.79
CA LEU A 28 6.64 -3.05 10.83
C LEU A 28 7.27 -3.75 12.04
N VAL A 29 8.56 -4.11 11.96
CA VAL A 29 9.30 -4.85 13.00
C VAL A 29 8.55 -6.14 13.41
N LEU A 30 7.94 -6.81 12.42
CA LEU A 30 7.17 -8.03 12.66
C LEU A 30 8.10 -9.22 12.89
N GLY A 31 7.75 -10.03 13.90
CA GLY A 31 8.46 -11.28 14.18
C GLY A 31 8.34 -12.28 13.02
N ALA A 32 9.23 -13.28 12.95
CA ALA A 32 9.20 -14.36 11.95
C ALA A 32 7.81 -15.03 11.84
N THR A 33 7.11 -15.12 12.97
CA THR A 33 5.83 -15.80 13.15
C THR A 33 4.63 -15.03 12.64
N GLU A 34 4.74 -13.71 12.44
CA GLU A 34 3.61 -12.89 12.00
C GLU A 34 3.56 -12.82 10.46
N ALA A 35 2.42 -13.26 9.92
CA ALA A 35 2.11 -13.21 8.50
C ALA A 35 1.08 -12.10 8.23
N PHE A 36 1.34 -11.30 7.21
CA PHE A 36 0.47 -10.24 6.74
C PHE A 36 0.44 -10.23 5.22
N TYR A 37 -0.58 -9.61 4.66
CA TYR A 37 -0.74 -9.42 3.23
C TYR A 37 -0.91 -7.94 2.91
N LEU A 38 -0.60 -7.60 1.66
CA LEU A 38 -0.77 -6.27 1.10
C LEU A 38 -1.92 -6.30 0.08
N LEU A 39 -2.82 -5.33 0.17
CA LEU A 39 -3.83 -5.05 -0.83
C LEU A 39 -3.46 -3.75 -1.54
N VAL A 40 -3.53 -3.71 -2.85
CA VAL A 40 -3.32 -2.48 -3.62
C VAL A 40 -4.67 -1.97 -4.11
N ASN A 41 -4.97 -0.71 -3.81
CA ASN A 41 -6.24 -0.07 -4.11
C ASN A 41 -7.43 -0.92 -3.62
N ASN A 42 -7.32 -1.40 -2.37
CA ASN A 42 -8.29 -2.28 -1.70
C ASN A 42 -8.51 -3.64 -2.40
N LYS A 43 -7.67 -4.02 -3.36
CA LYS A 43 -7.70 -5.33 -4.04
C LYS A 43 -6.48 -6.16 -3.64
N SER A 44 -6.69 -7.42 -3.31
CA SER A 44 -5.57 -8.35 -3.13
C SER A 44 -4.86 -8.51 -4.48
N LEU A 45 -3.57 -8.19 -4.54
CA LEU A 45 -2.79 -8.49 -5.74
C LEU A 45 -2.52 -9.98 -5.77
N VAL A 46 -3.05 -10.63 -6.80
CA VAL A 46 -2.92 -12.09 -6.99
C VAL A 46 -1.50 -12.47 -7.43
N SER A 47 -0.77 -11.54 -8.06
CA SER A 47 0.58 -11.78 -8.58
C SER A 47 1.62 -11.02 -7.77
N MET A 48 2.45 -11.75 -7.04
CA MET A 48 3.56 -11.19 -6.25
C MET A 48 4.83 -10.93 -7.08
N SER A 49 4.82 -11.37 -8.34
CA SER A 49 5.92 -11.25 -9.30
C SER A 49 5.89 -9.93 -10.09
N VAL A 50 4.78 -9.18 -10.04
CA VAL A 50 4.65 -7.91 -10.75
C VAL A 50 5.56 -6.85 -10.15
N THR A 51 6.07 -5.98 -11.01
CA THR A 51 6.93 -4.86 -10.61
C THR A 51 6.09 -3.68 -10.12
N MET A 52 6.68 -2.84 -9.28
CA MET A 52 6.06 -1.61 -8.80
C MET A 52 5.78 -0.64 -9.95
N ALA A 53 6.54 -0.70 -11.04
CA ALA A 53 6.25 0.02 -12.29
C ALA A 53 4.88 -0.37 -12.86
N GLU A 54 4.62 -1.67 -12.97
CA GLU A 54 3.35 -2.19 -13.48
C GLU A 54 2.21 -1.89 -12.52
N VAL A 55 2.42 -2.13 -11.23
CA VAL A 55 1.42 -1.79 -10.20
C VAL A 55 1.06 -0.30 -10.25
N TYR A 56 2.06 0.56 -10.42
CA TYR A 56 1.82 1.99 -10.57
C TYR A 56 1.03 2.33 -11.82
N ARG A 57 1.33 1.71 -12.96
CA ARG A 57 0.61 1.95 -14.20
C ARG A 57 -0.87 1.54 -14.09
N ASP A 58 -1.13 0.38 -13.48
CA ASP A 58 -2.45 -0.25 -13.46
C ASP A 58 -3.32 0.19 -12.26
N PHE A 59 -2.72 0.60 -11.14
CA PHE A 59 -3.43 0.90 -9.87
C PHE A 59 -3.22 2.31 -9.32
N LYS A 60 -2.48 3.20 -10.00
CA LYS A 60 -2.37 4.60 -9.58
C LYS A 60 -3.73 5.29 -9.53
N ASP A 61 -3.88 6.15 -8.54
CA ASP A 61 -5.04 7.04 -8.44
C ASP A 61 -4.84 8.33 -9.26
N LYS A 62 -5.88 9.16 -9.36
CA LYS A 62 -5.87 10.46 -10.05
C LYS A 62 -4.88 11.43 -9.40
N ASP A 63 -4.62 11.28 -8.11
CA ASP A 63 -3.61 12.06 -7.37
C ASP A 63 -2.16 11.69 -7.76
N GLY A 64 -1.97 10.60 -8.51
CA GLY A 64 -0.65 10.10 -8.92
C GLY A 64 0.04 9.22 -7.88
N PHE A 65 -0.68 8.74 -6.86
CA PHE A 65 -0.20 7.83 -5.83
C PHE A 65 -0.82 6.44 -5.97
N VAL A 66 -0.10 5.42 -5.51
CA VAL A 66 -0.67 4.07 -5.32
C VAL A 66 -1.02 3.88 -3.86
N TYR A 67 -2.26 3.51 -3.58
CA TYR A 67 -2.70 3.20 -2.24
C TYR A 67 -2.54 1.71 -1.96
N VAL A 68 -1.87 1.39 -0.86
CA VAL A 68 -1.63 0.04 -0.39
C VAL A 68 -2.16 -0.06 1.03
N THR A 69 -2.84 -1.15 1.34
CA THR A 69 -3.33 -1.47 2.67
C THR A 69 -2.67 -2.75 3.14
N TYR A 70 -2.17 -2.77 4.38
CA TYR A 70 -1.65 -4.00 4.98
C TYR A 70 -2.59 -4.51 6.05
N ALA A 71 -2.73 -5.84 6.15
CA ALA A 71 -3.56 -6.49 7.16
C ALA A 71 -3.00 -7.88 7.52
N SER A 72 -3.27 -8.33 8.75
CA SER A 72 -2.78 -9.61 9.28
C SER A 72 -3.55 -10.77 8.67
N GLN A 73 -2.89 -11.90 8.42
CA GLN A 73 -3.50 -13.09 7.81
C GLN A 73 -4.74 -13.59 8.59
N GLU A 74 -4.78 -13.37 9.91
CA GLU A 74 -5.93 -13.67 10.79
C GLU A 74 -7.22 -12.93 10.38
N VAL A 75 -7.11 -11.70 9.85
CA VAL A 75 -8.24 -10.87 9.42
C VAL A 75 -8.82 -11.32 8.08
N PHE A 76 -8.09 -12.11 7.29
CA PHE A 76 -8.59 -12.65 6.01
C PHE A 76 -9.50 -13.88 6.17
N GLY A 77 -9.78 -14.31 7.41
CA GLY A 77 -10.50 -15.54 7.71
C GLY A 77 -11.96 -15.40 8.14
N CYS A 78 -12.49 -14.20 8.39
CA CYS A 78 -13.88 -14.05 8.81
C CYS A 78 -14.52 -12.73 8.37
N SER A 79 -15.83 -12.80 8.13
CA SER A 79 -16.76 -11.71 7.85
C SER A 79 -16.87 -11.26 6.40
N GLY A 80 -17.59 -12.08 5.63
CA GLY A 80 -18.60 -11.51 4.75
C GLY A 80 -19.57 -10.66 5.58
N SER A 81 -19.49 -9.35 5.44
CA SER A 81 -20.59 -8.39 5.59
C SER A 81 -20.04 -7.00 5.27
N GLY A 82 -20.67 -6.35 4.29
CA GLY A 82 -20.22 -5.09 3.73
C GLY A 82 -19.94 -4.04 4.81
N ARG A 83 -18.76 -3.42 4.74
CA ARG A 83 -18.51 -2.14 5.36
C ARG A 83 -17.98 -1.21 4.28
N THR A 84 -18.89 -0.38 3.81
CA THR A 84 -18.67 0.83 3.03
C THR A 84 -17.44 1.54 3.56
N LEU A 85 -16.41 1.69 2.71
CA LEU A 85 -15.30 2.60 2.95
C LEU A 85 -15.89 4.01 3.14
N PRO A 86 -15.54 4.74 4.21
CA PRO A 86 -15.89 6.16 4.30
C PRO A 86 -15.22 6.88 3.13
N SER A 87 -16.05 7.46 2.26
CA SER A 87 -15.64 8.41 1.24
C SER A 87 -14.81 9.52 1.89
N SER A 88 -13.60 9.71 1.36
CA SER A 88 -12.61 10.69 1.77
C SER A 88 -13.23 12.06 2.13
N PRO A 89 -12.99 12.61 3.34
CA PRO A 89 -13.30 14.00 3.62
C PRO A 89 -12.08 14.86 3.29
N GLY A 90 -12.30 15.97 2.58
CA GLY A 90 -11.38 17.11 2.60
C GLY A 90 -10.81 17.51 1.25
N HIS A 91 -11.65 18.15 0.44
CA HIS A 91 -11.17 19.09 -0.57
C HIS A 91 -10.58 20.30 0.18
N VAL A 92 -9.24 20.44 0.21
CA VAL A 92 -8.59 21.71 0.53
C VAL A 92 -7.33 21.90 -0.32
N GLY A 93 -7.47 22.81 -1.28
CA GLY A 93 -6.52 23.91 -1.46
C GLY A 93 -5.09 23.59 -1.88
N LYS A 94 -4.89 23.63 -3.20
CA LYS A 94 -3.82 24.38 -3.92
C LYS A 94 -2.36 23.94 -3.79
N GLN A 95 -1.82 23.67 -4.99
CA GLN A 95 -0.49 24.02 -5.50
C GLN A 95 0.70 23.30 -4.88
N SER A 96 1.34 22.43 -5.64
CA SER A 96 2.73 22.63 -6.09
C SER A 96 3.26 21.31 -6.67
N LEU A 97 3.62 21.38 -7.96
CA LEU A 97 4.72 20.66 -8.58
C LEU A 97 4.99 19.24 -8.05
N ASN A 98 4.52 18.23 -8.78
CA ASN A 98 4.90 16.82 -8.57
C ASN A 98 6.44 16.74 -8.46
N PRO A 99 7.03 16.48 -7.26
CA PRO A 99 8.48 16.54 -7.07
C PRO A 99 9.19 15.26 -7.54
N TRP A 100 8.45 14.27 -8.03
CA TRP A 100 8.93 12.93 -8.36
C TRP A 100 9.70 12.95 -9.69
N ARG A 101 10.89 13.56 -9.70
CA ARG A 101 11.74 13.72 -10.90
C ARG A 101 12.58 12.48 -11.24
N ASP A 102 12.50 11.41 -10.45
CA ASP A 102 13.49 10.32 -10.48
C ASP A 102 12.92 8.93 -10.82
N GLY A 103 11.69 8.84 -11.33
CA GLY A 103 11.13 7.57 -11.84
C GLY A 103 10.70 6.54 -10.79
N ALA A 104 10.75 6.88 -9.49
CA ALA A 104 10.24 6.05 -8.41
C ALA A 104 8.73 6.30 -8.17
N PRO A 105 7.85 5.29 -8.30
CA PRO A 105 6.43 5.45 -7.97
C PRO A 105 6.21 5.84 -6.50
N PRO A 106 5.40 6.89 -6.23
CA PRO A 106 5.01 7.26 -4.88
C PRO A 106 3.87 6.37 -4.39
N VAL A 107 4.12 5.67 -3.27
CA VAL A 107 3.22 4.67 -2.69
C VAL A 107 2.80 5.08 -1.29
N CYS A 108 1.50 5.08 -1.04
CA CYS A 108 0.90 5.32 0.27
C CYS A 108 0.52 3.97 0.90
N VAL A 109 1.11 3.62 2.03
CA VAL A 109 0.82 2.41 2.81
C VAL A 109 -0.01 2.78 4.03
N SER A 110 -1.19 2.18 4.16
CA SER A 110 -2.14 2.37 5.26
C SER A 110 -2.38 1.06 6.00
N GLY A 111 -2.48 1.12 7.33
CA GLY A 111 -2.80 -0.05 8.15
C GLY A 111 -4.29 -0.12 8.40
N HIS A 112 -4.87 -1.31 8.29
CA HIS A 112 -6.17 -1.55 8.91
C HIS A 112 -5.95 -1.82 10.40
N PRO A 113 -6.45 -0.98 11.32
CA PRO A 113 -6.58 -1.41 12.70
C PRO A 113 -7.59 -2.56 12.71
N GLY A 114 -7.14 -3.73 13.16
CA GLY A 114 -8.04 -4.80 13.58
C GLY A 114 -8.78 -4.35 14.83
#